data_AF-A0A3P3F1B6-F1
#
_entry.id   AF-A0A3P3F1B6-F1
#
_cell.length_a   1.000
_cell.length_b   1.000
_cell.length_c   1.000
_cell.angle_alpha   90.00
_cell.angle_beta   90.00
_cell.angle_gamma   90.00
#
_symmetry.space_group_name_H-M   'P 1'
#
loop_
_entity.id
_entity.type
_entity.pdbx_description
1 polymer ?
#
loop_
_entity_poly.entity_id
_entity_poly.type
_entity_poly.pdbx_seq_one_letter_code
_entity_poly.pdbx_strand_id
1 'polypeptide(L)'
;MGVAIEAPERPAGVYPAMLRAVRSCLPVYRILLAHTPGHVVLVVGTVLASQLSLLMALWLPWKLVVMLTGSQGPTLLPRVLSDMPQKTQVLVVGGAIVAAYVLHLAAEKLIDWLCERGAQKQWQASEKTGLFNNQSKTARQAYQRLLRSAAALVFAGLAMVALAALYPPMLLAALLWCGLVPSALHGAIAWRPSLAHGMRDSLNRLMSGFVQGGFFCALAIVVWQYWRDALPPLLVVLVALILLRQALQQIAFVALHFAALDRQRSQVRALFLPDVQWQAPAAVRSPFDELLEPARREQWMREVLHSQLGLPLEGMRLEVQTRTLGAGNIKALFVRRLDGGAASNHGLLFKLFDHARDAAAQQEADLLDLGAAGLPAFEWLGKTRVSGFACHLMRWNTQSRRTSAAEYAQGVSALRTRLMAYEPPPVLVERYRRSRTLLPERLPHIRFDALREAAAHKVQADAIESLRLAWPSFVQAMQAMPLQLIQPHLSSNAIFREEDGSFRIHDWADWRLEPLGAGWPLSQHMARDLEHALAQASAVRALPAGVTARQAGLAARLHEFERRHARENYQGAANMVAGLLR
;
A
#
# COMPACT_ATOMS: atom_id res chain seq x y z
N MET A 1 -0.83 7.37 -47.14
CA MET A 1 -1.00 6.50 -45.95
C MET A 1 -1.49 7.37 -44.82
N GLY A 2 -2.81 7.40 -44.62
CA GLY A 2 -3.46 8.23 -43.60
C GLY A 2 -3.38 7.55 -42.24
N VAL A 3 -2.79 8.25 -41.26
CA VAL A 3 -2.80 7.86 -39.85
C VAL A 3 -4.19 8.17 -39.31
N ALA A 4 -4.94 7.13 -38.96
CA ALA A 4 -6.23 7.27 -38.29
C ALA A 4 -5.98 7.85 -36.88
N ILE A 5 -6.42 9.09 -36.68
CA ILE A 5 -6.51 9.73 -35.37
C ILE A 5 -7.70 9.06 -34.66
N GLU A 6 -7.42 8.15 -33.73
CA GLU A 6 -8.45 7.65 -32.81
C GLU A 6 -8.98 8.82 -31.97
N ALA A 7 -10.27 9.10 -32.12
CA ALA A 7 -10.99 10.10 -31.35
C ALA A 7 -10.94 9.77 -29.85
N PRO A 8 -10.89 10.78 -28.96
CA PRO A 8 -10.93 10.54 -27.52
C PRO A 8 -12.22 9.81 -27.14
N GLU A 9 -12.08 8.67 -26.46
CA GLU A 9 -13.21 7.90 -25.94
C GLU A 9 -14.12 8.81 -25.11
N ARG A 10 -15.36 8.99 -25.57
CA ARG A 10 -16.41 9.65 -24.79
C ARG A 10 -16.51 8.97 -23.43
N PRO A 11 -16.69 9.70 -22.30
CA PRO A 11 -16.89 9.10 -20.99
C PRO A 11 -18.14 8.22 -21.05
N ALA A 12 -17.91 6.91 -21.13
CA ALA A 12 -18.98 5.96 -21.32
C ALA A 12 -19.87 5.97 -20.06
N GLY A 13 -21.17 6.21 -20.25
CA GLY A 13 -22.14 6.34 -19.16
C GLY A 13 -22.09 5.21 -18.14
N VAL A 14 -22.60 5.48 -16.93
CA VAL A 14 -22.62 4.53 -15.81
C VAL A 14 -23.51 3.30 -16.09
N TYR A 15 -24.53 3.44 -16.95
CA TYR A 15 -25.41 2.33 -17.35
C TYR A 15 -24.72 1.25 -18.18
N PRO A 16 -23.94 1.60 -19.24
CA PRO A 16 -23.13 0.59 -19.88
C PRO A 16 -22.04 0.07 -18.92
N ALA A 17 -21.64 0.74 -17.83
CA ALA A 17 -20.65 0.19 -16.91
C ALA A 17 -21.16 -0.99 -16.07
N MET A 18 -22.37 -0.92 -15.48
CA MET A 18 -22.89 -2.02 -14.65
C MET A 18 -23.38 -3.21 -15.49
N LEU A 19 -24.03 -2.96 -16.63
CA LEU A 19 -24.39 -4.00 -17.61
C LEU A 19 -23.16 -4.56 -18.34
N ARG A 20 -22.13 -3.77 -18.65
CA ARG A 20 -20.82 -4.31 -19.11
C ARG A 20 -20.12 -5.05 -17.99
N ALA A 21 -20.19 -4.64 -16.73
CA ALA A 21 -19.58 -5.34 -15.60
C ALA A 21 -20.22 -6.73 -15.45
N VAL A 22 -21.56 -6.81 -15.42
CA VAL A 22 -22.31 -8.08 -15.41
C VAL A 22 -21.99 -8.93 -16.66
N ARG A 23 -22.06 -8.36 -17.87
CA ARG A 23 -21.67 -9.06 -19.12
C ARG A 23 -20.21 -9.49 -19.16
N SER A 24 -19.31 -8.78 -18.48
CA SER A 24 -17.87 -9.06 -18.48
C SER A 24 -17.45 -10.06 -17.39
N CYS A 25 -18.26 -10.23 -16.34
CA CYS A 25 -18.10 -11.27 -15.32
C CYS A 25 -18.76 -12.59 -15.72
N LEU A 26 -19.75 -12.56 -16.63
CA LEU A 26 -20.42 -13.75 -17.20
C LEU A 26 -19.46 -14.83 -17.74
N PRO A 27 -18.38 -14.48 -18.49
CA PRO A 27 -17.37 -15.46 -18.91
C PRO A 27 -16.63 -16.09 -17.71
N VAL A 28 -16.34 -15.30 -16.68
CA VAL A 28 -15.65 -15.78 -15.46
C VAL A 28 -16.57 -16.72 -14.66
N TYR A 29 -17.86 -16.39 -14.54
CA TYR A 29 -18.88 -17.28 -13.97
C TYR A 29 -19.02 -18.59 -14.74
N ARG A 30 -19.04 -18.53 -16.08
CA ARG A 30 -19.14 -19.71 -16.95
C ARG A 30 -17.93 -20.64 -16.81
N ILE A 31 -16.73 -20.09 -16.72
CA ILE A 31 -15.49 -20.83 -16.50
C ILE A 31 -15.46 -21.44 -15.08
N LEU A 32 -15.87 -20.69 -14.06
CA LEU A 32 -15.98 -21.19 -12.67
C LEU A 32 -16.96 -22.37 -12.54
N LEU A 33 -18.12 -22.26 -13.18
CA LEU A 33 -19.14 -23.32 -13.24
C LEU A 33 -18.66 -24.54 -14.04
N ALA A 34 -17.88 -24.33 -15.12
CA ALA A 34 -17.37 -25.42 -15.95
C ALA A 34 -16.23 -26.19 -15.26
N HIS A 35 -15.32 -25.52 -14.54
CA HIS A 35 -14.16 -26.18 -13.93
C HIS A 35 -14.41 -26.70 -12.51
N THR A 36 -15.37 -26.14 -11.75
CA THR A 36 -15.63 -26.54 -10.35
C THR A 36 -17.12 -26.62 -9.96
N PRO A 37 -17.97 -27.36 -10.70
CA PRO A 37 -19.43 -27.35 -10.48
C PRO A 37 -19.82 -27.81 -9.06
N GLY A 38 -19.18 -28.85 -8.54
CA GLY A 38 -19.47 -29.38 -7.19
C GLY A 38 -19.13 -28.42 -6.05
N HIS A 39 -18.05 -27.63 -6.18
CA HIS A 39 -17.70 -26.63 -5.16
C HIS A 39 -18.67 -25.45 -5.17
N VAL A 40 -19.09 -25.00 -6.36
CA VAL A 40 -20.07 -23.91 -6.49
C VAL A 40 -21.42 -24.32 -5.88
N VAL A 41 -21.91 -25.53 -6.16
CA VAL A 41 -23.18 -26.03 -5.59
C VAL A 41 -23.10 -26.13 -4.06
N LEU A 42 -22.00 -26.67 -3.52
CA LEU A 42 -21.80 -26.79 -2.08
C LEU A 42 -21.77 -25.43 -1.38
N VAL A 43 -21.06 -24.45 -1.94
CA VAL A 43 -20.97 -23.10 -1.37
C VAL A 43 -22.33 -22.40 -1.46
N VAL A 44 -23.01 -22.46 -2.60
CA VAL A 44 -24.36 -21.87 -2.74
C VAL A 44 -25.34 -22.51 -1.76
N GLY A 45 -25.34 -23.85 -1.62
CA GLY A 45 -26.17 -24.55 -0.65
C GLY A 45 -25.88 -24.14 0.80
N THR A 46 -24.60 -24.00 1.15
CA THR A 46 -24.18 -23.56 2.49
C THR A 46 -24.59 -22.10 2.76
N VAL A 47 -24.50 -21.21 1.77
CA VAL A 47 -24.99 -19.83 1.89
C VAL A 47 -26.51 -19.80 2.07
N LEU A 48 -27.27 -20.61 1.34
CA LEU A 48 -28.72 -20.70 1.53
C LEU A 48 -29.08 -21.21 2.93
N ALA A 49 -28.37 -22.23 3.43
CA ALA A 49 -28.54 -22.72 4.80
C ALA A 49 -28.20 -21.64 5.85
N SER A 50 -27.13 -20.87 5.62
CA SER A 50 -26.75 -19.72 6.46
C SER A 50 -27.87 -18.67 6.52
N GLN A 51 -28.41 -18.26 5.37
CA GLN A 51 -29.46 -17.25 5.28
C GLN A 51 -30.78 -17.73 5.88
N LEU A 52 -31.14 -19.00 5.69
CA LEU A 52 -32.33 -19.60 6.30
C LEU A 52 -32.20 -19.65 7.83
N SER A 53 -31.02 -20.01 8.34
CA SER A 53 -30.75 -20.04 9.78
C SER A 53 -30.82 -18.63 10.40
N LEU A 54 -30.30 -17.62 9.69
CA LEU A 54 -30.42 -16.22 10.09
C LEU A 54 -31.87 -15.74 10.10
N LEU A 55 -32.65 -16.10 9.08
CA LEU A 55 -34.09 -15.83 9.03
C LEU A 55 -34.82 -16.44 10.23
N MET A 56 -34.52 -17.70 10.57
CA MET A 56 -35.10 -18.35 11.75
C MET A 56 -34.71 -17.65 13.05
N ALA A 57 -33.44 -17.28 13.19
CA ALA A 57 -32.95 -16.57 14.38
C ALA A 57 -33.58 -15.18 14.54
N LEU A 58 -33.98 -14.51 13.45
CA LEU A 58 -34.68 -13.22 13.48
C LEU A 58 -36.18 -13.35 13.73
N TRP A 59 -36.80 -14.45 13.28
CA TRP A 59 -38.24 -14.68 13.39
C TRP A 59 -38.67 -15.25 14.75
N LEU A 60 -37.91 -16.20 15.28
CA LEU A 60 -38.24 -16.89 16.53
C LEU A 60 -38.34 -15.97 17.78
N PRO A 61 -37.55 -14.89 17.94
CA PRO A 61 -37.69 -13.96 19.06
C PRO A 61 -39.07 -13.31 19.15
N TRP A 62 -39.69 -12.99 18.00
CA TRP A 62 -41.07 -12.48 17.99
C TRP A 62 -42.05 -13.49 18.59
N LYS A 63 -41.93 -14.77 18.21
CA LYS A 63 -42.76 -15.85 18.76
C LYS A 63 -42.54 -16.01 20.27
N LEU A 64 -41.29 -15.88 20.72
CA LEU A 64 -40.94 -15.90 22.15
C LEU A 64 -41.62 -14.76 22.91
N VAL A 65 -41.63 -13.53 22.38
CA VAL A 65 -42.31 -12.39 23.02
C VAL A 65 -43.82 -12.63 23.11
N VAL A 66 -44.47 -13.09 22.03
CA VAL A 66 -45.91 -13.40 22.04
C VAL A 66 -46.25 -14.49 23.07
N MET A 67 -45.38 -15.50 23.23
CA MET A 67 -45.54 -16.55 24.25
C MET A 67 -45.37 -16.03 25.68
N LEU A 68 -44.50 -15.04 25.90
CA LEU A 68 -44.31 -14.41 27.21
C LEU A 68 -45.48 -13.51 27.60
N THR A 69 -46.20 -12.93 26.63
CA THR A 69 -47.33 -12.00 26.88
C THR A 69 -48.69 -12.68 27.16
N GLY A 70 -48.76 -14.01 27.18
CA GLY A 70 -49.92 -14.74 27.72
C GLY A 70 -51.18 -14.79 26.84
N SER A 71 -51.18 -14.25 25.63
CA SER A 71 -52.26 -14.49 24.65
C SER A 71 -52.21 -15.94 24.18
N GLN A 72 -53.33 -16.68 24.21
CA GLN A 72 -53.42 -18.05 23.72
C GLN A 72 -52.63 -18.21 22.41
N GLY A 73 -51.56 -19.01 22.45
CA GLY A 73 -50.56 -19.05 21.40
C GLY A 73 -51.20 -19.46 20.06
N PRO A 74 -50.85 -18.83 18.93
CA PRO A 74 -51.37 -19.24 17.64
C PRO A 74 -50.97 -20.71 17.38
N THR A 75 -51.95 -21.46 16.88
CA THR A 75 -52.09 -22.90 16.58
C THR A 75 -51.00 -23.56 15.71
N LEU A 76 -49.72 -23.23 15.93
CA LEU A 76 -48.59 -23.60 15.06
C LEU A 76 -47.36 -24.08 15.86
N LEU A 77 -47.55 -24.65 17.04
CA LEU A 77 -46.58 -25.60 17.58
C LEU A 77 -47.00 -27.01 17.11
N PRO A 78 -46.06 -27.87 16.67
CA PRO A 78 -46.34 -29.29 16.51
C PRO A 78 -47.03 -29.79 17.78
N ARG A 79 -48.05 -30.65 17.68
CA ARG A 79 -48.83 -31.11 18.86
C ARG A 79 -47.95 -31.54 20.05
N VAL A 80 -46.78 -32.12 19.75
CA VAL A 80 -45.71 -32.50 20.68
C VAL A 80 -45.24 -31.36 21.61
N LEU A 81 -45.19 -30.12 21.14
CA LEU A 81 -44.77 -28.94 21.92
C LEU A 81 -45.95 -28.26 22.60
N SER A 82 -47.17 -28.40 22.09
CA SER A 82 -48.39 -27.80 22.65
C SER A 82 -48.79 -28.41 23.99
N ASP A 83 -48.44 -29.69 24.22
CA ASP A 83 -48.73 -30.41 25.46
C ASP A 83 -47.72 -30.11 26.60
N MET A 84 -46.66 -29.35 26.30
CA MET A 84 -45.62 -29.00 27.27
C MET A 84 -45.99 -27.77 28.11
N PRO A 85 -45.51 -27.67 29.36
CA PRO A 85 -45.65 -26.45 30.17
C PRO A 85 -45.09 -25.23 29.45
N GLN A 86 -45.76 -24.08 29.55
CA GLN A 86 -45.36 -22.82 28.89
C GLN A 86 -43.89 -22.44 29.16
N LYS A 87 -43.38 -22.68 30.38
CA LYS A 87 -41.97 -22.45 30.74
C LYS A 87 -41.00 -23.30 29.91
N THR A 88 -41.36 -24.56 29.63
CA THR A 88 -40.58 -25.47 28.79
C THR A 88 -40.65 -25.07 27.32
N GLN A 89 -41.80 -24.62 26.83
CA GLN A 89 -41.95 -24.10 25.46
C GLN A 89 -41.05 -22.87 25.23
N VAL A 90 -41.03 -21.93 26.17
CA VAL A 90 -40.16 -20.75 26.15
C VAL A 90 -38.68 -21.15 26.12
N LEU A 91 -38.27 -22.13 26.94
CA LEU A 91 -36.89 -22.65 26.96
C LEU A 91 -36.50 -23.28 25.62
N VAL A 92 -37.38 -24.09 25.02
CA VAL A 92 -37.13 -24.75 23.72
C VAL A 92 -37.02 -23.72 22.59
N VAL A 93 -37.91 -22.73 22.54
CA VAL A 93 -37.85 -21.65 21.53
C VAL A 93 -36.59 -20.79 21.74
N GLY A 94 -36.24 -20.48 22.99
CA GLY A 94 -34.99 -19.80 23.33
C GLY A 94 -33.75 -20.56 22.87
N GLY A 95 -33.70 -21.86 23.13
CA GLY A 95 -32.64 -22.75 22.65
C GLY A 95 -32.56 -22.80 21.12
N ALA A 96 -33.71 -22.86 20.44
CA ALA A 96 -33.77 -22.86 18.98
C ALA A 96 -33.25 -21.56 18.35
N ILE A 97 -33.48 -20.40 18.98
CA ILE A 97 -32.90 -19.11 18.54
C ILE A 97 -31.37 -19.17 18.57
N VAL A 98 -30.81 -19.61 19.70
CA VAL A 98 -29.35 -19.71 19.88
C VAL A 98 -28.78 -20.73 18.89
N ALA A 99 -29.41 -21.89 18.74
CA ALA A 99 -28.97 -22.93 17.81
C ALA A 99 -29.00 -22.44 16.35
N ALA A 100 -30.05 -21.74 15.93
CA ALA A 100 -30.16 -21.17 14.60
C ALA A 100 -29.06 -20.13 14.34
N TYR A 101 -28.75 -19.28 15.33
CA TYR A 101 -27.67 -18.30 15.20
C TYR A 101 -26.27 -18.96 15.15
N VAL A 102 -26.03 -19.99 15.97
CA VAL A 102 -24.77 -20.76 15.94
C VAL A 102 -24.61 -21.48 14.59
N LEU A 103 -25.69 -22.06 14.05
CA LEU A 103 -25.69 -22.71 12.75
C LEU A 103 -25.37 -21.71 11.63
N HIS A 104 -25.91 -20.49 11.70
CA HIS A 104 -25.55 -19.41 10.79
C HIS A 104 -24.05 -19.08 10.86
N LEU A 105 -23.48 -18.91 12.06
CA LEU A 105 -22.05 -18.64 12.24
C LEU A 105 -21.16 -19.79 11.72
N ALA A 106 -21.55 -21.03 11.99
CA ALA A 106 -20.84 -22.21 11.51
C ALA A 106 -20.86 -22.30 9.98
N ALA A 107 -22.00 -22.00 9.36
CA ALA A 107 -22.14 -21.94 7.91
C ALA A 107 -21.26 -20.83 7.31
N GLU A 108 -21.20 -19.63 7.89
CA GLU A 108 -20.30 -18.56 7.43
C GLU A 108 -18.82 -18.96 7.50
N LYS A 109 -18.41 -19.63 8.59
CA LYS A 109 -17.04 -20.16 8.71
C LYS A 109 -16.75 -21.24 7.67
N LEU A 110 -17.70 -22.12 7.39
CA LEU A 110 -17.57 -23.14 6.36
C LEU A 110 -17.48 -22.53 4.96
N ILE A 111 -18.27 -21.48 4.68
CA ILE A 111 -18.21 -20.74 3.41
C ILE A 111 -16.81 -20.13 3.22
N ASP A 112 -16.26 -19.47 4.24
CA ASP A 112 -14.92 -18.87 4.17
C ASP A 112 -13.85 -19.92 3.87
N TRP A 113 -13.93 -21.08 4.54
CA TRP A 113 -13.00 -22.19 4.35
C TRP A 113 -13.12 -22.83 2.96
N LEU A 114 -14.34 -23.11 2.49
CA LEU A 114 -14.60 -23.66 1.16
C LEU A 114 -14.12 -22.71 0.05
N CYS A 115 -14.33 -21.41 0.21
CA CYS A 115 -13.87 -20.42 -0.76
C CYS A 115 -12.34 -20.29 -0.80
N GLU A 116 -11.67 -20.44 0.35
CA GLU A 116 -10.20 -20.45 0.43
C GLU A 116 -9.62 -21.66 -0.29
N ARG A 117 -10.18 -22.85 -0.06
CA ARG A 117 -9.76 -24.09 -0.71
C ARG A 117 -10.05 -24.08 -2.22
N GLY A 118 -11.19 -23.54 -2.63
CA GLY A 118 -11.56 -23.37 -4.04
C GLY A 118 -10.63 -22.39 -4.77
N ALA A 119 -10.30 -21.25 -4.15
CA ALA A 119 -9.36 -20.28 -4.71
C ALA A 119 -7.95 -20.86 -4.88
N GLN A 120 -7.46 -21.63 -3.91
CA GLN A 120 -6.16 -22.32 -4.00
C GLN A 120 -6.12 -23.38 -5.10
N LYS A 121 -7.19 -24.17 -5.25
CA LYS A 121 -7.28 -25.19 -6.30
C LYS A 121 -7.30 -24.56 -7.71
N GLN A 122 -8.05 -23.48 -7.89
CA GLN A 122 -8.07 -22.75 -9.16
C GLN A 122 -6.73 -22.08 -9.46
N TRP A 123 -6.05 -21.57 -8.43
CA TRP A 123 -4.71 -20.99 -8.54
C TRP A 123 -3.69 -22.02 -9.04
N GLN A 124 -3.64 -23.21 -8.42
CA GLN A 124 -2.74 -24.29 -8.82
C GLN A 124 -2.99 -24.76 -10.26
N ALA A 125 -4.25 -24.75 -10.70
CA ALA A 125 -4.61 -25.12 -12.08
C ALA A 125 -4.29 -24.04 -13.13
N SER A 126 -3.98 -22.80 -12.73
CA SER A 126 -3.80 -21.69 -13.66
C SER A 126 -2.37 -21.54 -14.21
N GLU A 127 -1.38 -22.26 -13.69
CA GLU A 127 0.05 -22.32 -14.13
C GLU A 127 0.76 -20.97 -14.45
N LYS A 128 0.18 -19.82 -14.10
CA LYS A 128 0.72 -18.49 -14.41
C LYS A 128 1.73 -18.03 -13.37
N THR A 129 2.93 -17.66 -13.84
CA THR A 129 3.99 -17.05 -13.01
C THR A 129 3.58 -15.64 -12.57
N GLY A 130 4.12 -15.20 -11.41
CA GLY A 130 3.59 -14.08 -10.64
C GLY A 130 3.41 -12.75 -11.41
N LEU A 131 2.15 -12.41 -11.71
CA LEU A 131 1.72 -11.20 -12.43
C LEU A 131 1.70 -9.88 -11.59
N PHE A 132 1.52 -9.91 -10.26
CA PHE A 132 1.51 -8.73 -9.37
C PHE A 132 1.66 -9.07 -7.86
N ASN A 133 2.07 -8.13 -7.02
CA ASN A 133 2.16 -8.36 -5.56
C ASN A 133 0.78 -8.68 -4.95
N ASN A 134 0.71 -9.63 -4.00
CA ASN A 134 -0.53 -10.09 -3.34
C ASN A 134 -1.57 -10.80 -4.24
N GLN A 135 -1.16 -11.39 -5.37
CA GLN A 135 -2.01 -12.17 -6.27
C GLN A 135 -2.92 -13.18 -5.58
N SER A 136 -2.39 -13.96 -4.62
CA SER A 136 -3.17 -14.97 -3.88
C SER A 136 -4.32 -14.35 -3.07
N LYS A 137 -4.08 -13.19 -2.44
CA LYS A 137 -5.08 -12.45 -1.68
C LYS A 137 -6.15 -11.86 -2.59
N THR A 138 -5.76 -11.28 -3.71
CA THR A 138 -6.70 -10.72 -4.71
C THR A 138 -7.53 -11.82 -5.36
N ALA A 139 -6.92 -12.97 -5.68
CA ALA A 139 -7.58 -14.17 -6.20
C ALA A 139 -8.67 -14.67 -5.24
N ARG A 140 -8.29 -14.87 -3.97
CA ARG A 140 -9.21 -15.31 -2.92
C ARG A 140 -10.38 -14.34 -2.74
N GLN A 141 -10.10 -13.04 -2.67
CA GLN A 141 -11.13 -12.03 -2.51
C GLN A 141 -12.07 -11.99 -3.73
N ALA A 142 -11.55 -12.07 -4.95
CA ALA A 142 -12.38 -12.10 -6.15
C ALA A 142 -13.26 -13.36 -6.19
N TYR A 143 -12.69 -14.53 -5.88
CA TYR A 143 -13.41 -15.81 -5.83
C TYR A 143 -14.55 -15.78 -4.79
N GLN A 144 -14.26 -15.34 -3.56
CA GLN A 144 -15.25 -15.18 -2.50
C GLN A 144 -16.39 -14.24 -2.90
N ARG A 145 -16.07 -13.09 -3.51
CA ARG A 145 -17.08 -12.11 -3.96
C ARG A 145 -17.97 -12.67 -5.06
N LEU A 146 -17.42 -13.42 -6.01
CA LEU A 146 -18.19 -14.05 -7.08
C LEU A 146 -19.14 -15.12 -6.54
N LEU A 147 -18.66 -16.05 -5.72
CA LEU A 147 -19.54 -17.10 -5.18
C LEU A 147 -20.61 -16.55 -4.24
N ARG A 148 -20.25 -15.59 -3.37
CA ARG A 148 -21.23 -14.94 -2.47
C ARG A 148 -22.28 -14.14 -3.23
N SER A 149 -21.90 -13.43 -4.29
CA SER A 149 -22.88 -12.69 -5.11
C SER A 149 -23.77 -13.62 -5.94
N ALA A 150 -23.28 -14.76 -6.43
CA ALA A 150 -24.12 -15.79 -7.04
C ALA A 150 -25.14 -16.35 -6.05
N ALA A 151 -24.71 -16.72 -4.85
CA ALA A 151 -25.62 -17.24 -3.83
C ALA A 151 -26.67 -16.20 -3.38
N ALA A 152 -26.26 -14.94 -3.24
CA ALA A 152 -27.17 -13.83 -2.94
C ALA A 152 -28.23 -13.63 -4.02
N LEU A 153 -27.87 -13.78 -5.31
CA LEU A 153 -28.83 -13.74 -6.43
C LEU A 153 -29.82 -14.90 -6.38
N VAL A 154 -29.34 -16.13 -6.12
CA VAL A 154 -30.23 -17.30 -5.98
C VAL A 154 -31.20 -17.10 -4.81
N PHE A 155 -30.71 -16.65 -3.66
CA PHE A 155 -31.55 -16.37 -2.51
C PHE A 155 -32.58 -15.28 -2.81
N ALA A 156 -32.17 -14.17 -3.41
CA ALA A 156 -33.09 -13.09 -3.78
C ALA A 156 -34.18 -13.60 -4.74
N GLY A 157 -33.81 -14.43 -5.72
CA GLY A 157 -34.78 -15.07 -6.62
C GLY A 157 -35.79 -15.95 -5.87
N LEU A 158 -35.32 -16.84 -4.98
CA LEU A 158 -36.19 -17.68 -4.16
C LEU A 158 -37.10 -16.87 -3.24
N ALA A 159 -36.58 -15.80 -2.63
CA ALA A 159 -37.35 -14.90 -1.79
C ALA A 159 -38.44 -14.17 -2.58
N MET A 160 -38.16 -13.76 -3.82
CA MET A 160 -39.14 -13.14 -4.71
C MET A 160 -40.24 -14.14 -5.15
N VAL A 161 -39.88 -15.40 -5.40
CA VAL A 161 -40.87 -16.47 -5.67
C VAL A 161 -41.74 -16.73 -4.43
N ALA A 162 -41.14 -16.77 -3.24
CA ALA A 162 -41.88 -16.92 -1.99
C ALA A 162 -42.83 -15.72 -1.74
N LEU A 163 -42.38 -14.49 -2.02
CA LEU A 163 -43.22 -13.29 -1.96
C LEU A 163 -44.37 -13.33 -2.96
N ALA A 164 -44.14 -13.87 -4.17
CA ALA A 164 -45.19 -14.06 -5.17
C ALA A 164 -46.32 -14.96 -4.65
N ALA A 165 -45.95 -16.03 -3.95
CA ALA A 165 -46.91 -16.99 -3.40
C ALA A 165 -47.61 -16.49 -2.13
N LEU A 166 -46.88 -15.80 -1.25
CA LEU A 166 -47.38 -15.37 0.06
C LEU A 166 -48.13 -14.04 0.00
N TYR A 167 -47.61 -13.06 -0.75
CA TYR A 167 -48.16 -11.71 -0.76
C TYR A 167 -47.84 -10.97 -2.08
N PRO A 168 -48.59 -11.24 -3.16
CA PRO A 168 -48.33 -10.69 -4.50
C PRO A 168 -48.19 -9.14 -4.58
N PRO A 169 -49.00 -8.33 -3.86
CA PRO A 169 -48.81 -6.88 -3.83
C PRO A 169 -47.43 -6.45 -3.32
N MET A 170 -46.83 -7.20 -2.39
CA MET A 170 -45.50 -6.92 -1.86
C MET A 170 -44.41 -7.20 -2.90
N LEU A 171 -44.59 -8.24 -3.74
CA LEU A 171 -43.71 -8.51 -4.86
C LEU A 171 -43.72 -7.35 -5.86
N LEU A 172 -44.90 -6.85 -6.22
CA LEU A 172 -45.03 -5.74 -7.16
C LEU A 172 -44.31 -4.50 -6.64
N ALA A 173 -44.48 -4.19 -5.34
CA ALA A 173 -43.77 -3.11 -4.68
C ALA A 173 -42.25 -3.28 -4.75
N ALA A 174 -41.76 -4.49 -4.51
CA ALA A 174 -40.34 -4.82 -4.59
C ALA A 174 -39.78 -4.60 -6.00
N LEU A 175 -40.49 -5.09 -7.03
CA LEU A 175 -40.10 -4.95 -8.42
C LEU A 175 -40.09 -3.48 -8.86
N LEU A 176 -41.12 -2.73 -8.49
CA LEU A 176 -41.21 -1.29 -8.77
C LEU A 176 -40.07 -0.53 -8.10
N TRP A 177 -39.78 -0.80 -6.83
CA TRP A 177 -38.67 -0.18 -6.11
C TRP A 177 -37.31 -0.49 -6.75
N CYS A 178 -37.07 -1.77 -7.09
CA CYS A 178 -35.85 -2.20 -7.75
C CYS A 178 -35.69 -1.63 -9.16
N GLY A 179 -36.79 -1.29 -9.86
CA GLY A 179 -36.73 -0.65 -11.17
C GLY A 179 -36.61 0.88 -11.11
N LEU A 180 -37.42 1.53 -10.28
CA LEU A 180 -37.55 2.99 -10.21
C LEU A 180 -36.30 3.65 -9.64
N VAL A 181 -35.75 3.16 -8.53
CA VAL A 181 -34.62 3.83 -7.85
C VAL A 181 -33.35 3.84 -8.71
N PRO A 182 -32.93 2.72 -9.35
CA PRO A 182 -31.79 2.75 -10.27
C PRO A 182 -32.04 3.62 -11.50
N SER A 183 -33.28 3.64 -12.02
CA SER A 183 -33.65 4.47 -13.17
C SER A 183 -33.60 5.96 -12.84
N ALA A 184 -34.10 6.36 -11.66
CA ALA A 184 -34.04 7.74 -11.19
C ALA A 184 -32.60 8.19 -10.95
N LEU A 185 -31.77 7.32 -10.33
CA LEU A 185 -30.35 7.60 -10.12
C LEU A 185 -29.62 7.77 -11.45
N HIS A 186 -29.94 6.94 -12.45
CA HIS A 186 -29.39 7.09 -13.80
C HIS A 186 -29.79 8.43 -14.44
N GLY A 187 -31.07 8.80 -14.37
CA GLY A 187 -31.55 10.09 -14.87
C GLY A 187 -30.83 11.27 -14.22
N ALA A 188 -30.60 11.21 -12.90
CA ALA A 188 -29.87 12.24 -12.16
C ALA A 188 -28.39 12.35 -12.60
N ILE A 189 -27.70 11.22 -12.84
CA ILE A 189 -26.31 11.22 -13.33
C ILE A 189 -26.24 11.75 -14.78
N ALA A 190 -27.18 11.33 -15.63
CA ALA A 190 -27.26 11.81 -17.01
C ALA A 190 -27.50 13.31 -17.07
N TRP A 191 -28.26 13.86 -16.11
CA TRP A 191 -28.50 15.29 -16.00
C TRP A 191 -27.32 16.06 -15.38
N ARG A 192 -26.58 15.45 -14.44
CA ARG A 192 -25.42 16.07 -13.77
C ARG A 192 -24.24 15.09 -13.67
N PRO A 193 -23.30 15.11 -14.64
CA PRO A 193 -22.17 14.18 -14.66
C PRO A 193 -21.18 14.38 -13.50
N SER A 194 -21.18 15.53 -12.84
CA SER A 194 -20.38 15.77 -11.62
C SER A 194 -20.77 14.86 -10.45
N LEU A 195 -22.02 14.39 -10.41
CA LEU A 195 -22.49 13.45 -9.38
C LEU A 195 -21.88 12.05 -9.51
N ALA A 196 -21.39 11.68 -10.71
CA ALA A 196 -20.78 10.37 -10.94
C ALA A 196 -19.51 10.14 -10.11
N HIS A 197 -18.74 11.21 -9.86
CA HIS A 197 -17.50 11.15 -9.08
C HIS A 197 -17.79 10.93 -7.60
N GLY A 198 -18.74 11.68 -7.01
CA GLY A 198 -19.14 11.52 -5.60
C GLY A 198 -19.92 10.21 -5.31
N MET A 199 -20.55 9.63 -6.33
CA MET A 199 -21.28 8.35 -6.21
C MET A 199 -20.38 7.16 -5.92
N ARG A 200 -19.15 7.15 -6.45
CA ARG A 200 -18.21 6.03 -6.25
C ARG A 200 -17.79 5.89 -4.79
N ASP A 201 -17.71 7.00 -4.06
CA ASP A 201 -17.32 7.01 -2.65
C ASP A 201 -18.53 6.89 -1.70
N SER A 202 -19.74 7.15 -2.22
CA SER A 202 -20.99 7.09 -1.45
C SER A 202 -21.86 5.87 -1.76
N LEU A 203 -21.37 4.89 -2.53
CA LEU A 203 -22.14 3.71 -2.96
C LEU A 203 -22.70 2.91 -1.76
N ASN A 204 -21.92 2.70 -0.70
CA ASN A 204 -22.39 2.03 0.52
C ASN A 204 -23.56 2.76 1.18
N ARG A 205 -23.51 4.11 1.23
CA ARG A 205 -24.59 4.93 1.79
C ARG A 205 -25.86 4.85 0.93
N LEU A 206 -25.71 4.93 -0.39
CA LEU A 206 -26.83 4.81 -1.32
C LEU A 206 -27.51 3.44 -1.25
N MET A 207 -26.72 2.36 -1.14
CA MET A 207 -27.25 0.99 -1.00
C MET A 207 -27.95 0.77 0.35
N SER A 208 -27.42 1.36 1.42
CA SER A 208 -28.11 1.36 2.73
C SER A 208 -29.45 2.09 2.66
N GLY A 209 -29.47 3.28 2.05
CA GLY A 209 -30.70 4.04 1.80
C GLY A 209 -31.70 3.31 0.90
N PHE A 210 -31.23 2.59 -0.12
CA PHE A 210 -32.07 1.76 -0.99
C PHE A 210 -32.82 0.67 -0.21
N VAL A 211 -32.13 -0.04 0.70
CA VAL A 211 -32.75 -1.08 1.53
C VAL A 211 -33.77 -0.48 2.49
N GLN A 212 -33.40 0.60 3.20
CA GLN A 212 -34.28 1.24 4.18
C GLN A 212 -35.52 1.85 3.51
N GLY A 213 -35.34 2.58 2.41
CA GLY A 213 -36.44 3.17 1.65
C GLY A 213 -37.41 2.12 1.13
N GLY A 214 -36.91 1.01 0.59
CA GLY A 214 -37.77 -0.08 0.10
C GLY A 214 -38.58 -0.73 1.22
N PHE A 215 -37.99 -0.87 2.41
CA PHE A 215 -38.71 -1.36 3.59
C PHE A 215 -39.80 -0.38 4.07
N PHE A 216 -39.54 0.93 4.08
CA PHE A 216 -40.55 1.92 4.42
C PHE A 216 -41.70 1.98 3.40
N CYS A 217 -41.40 1.87 2.11
CA CYS A 217 -42.44 1.77 1.07
C CYS A 217 -43.33 0.53 1.28
N ALA A 218 -42.72 -0.61 1.61
CA ALA A 218 -43.47 -1.81 1.94
C ALA A 218 -44.35 -1.66 3.17
N LEU A 219 -43.86 -0.99 4.22
CA LEU A 219 -44.65 -0.69 5.41
C LEU A 219 -45.83 0.23 5.09
N ALA A 220 -45.64 1.25 4.25
CA ALA A 220 -46.71 2.14 3.82
C ALA A 220 -47.82 1.38 3.06
N ILE A 221 -47.45 0.40 2.22
CA ILE A 221 -48.42 -0.47 1.53
C ILE A 221 -49.19 -1.35 2.52
N VAL A 222 -48.52 -1.87 3.56
CA VAL A 222 -49.19 -2.64 4.62
C VAL A 222 -50.20 -1.77 5.37
N VAL A 223 -49.83 -0.54 5.76
CA VAL A 223 -50.73 0.40 6.42
C VAL A 223 -51.92 0.76 5.52
N TRP A 224 -51.67 0.98 4.23
CA TRP A 224 -52.70 1.26 3.25
C TRP A 224 -53.69 0.10 3.07
N GLN A 225 -53.21 -1.15 3.04
CA GLN A 225 -54.08 -2.32 2.94
C GLN A 225 -54.85 -2.61 4.22
N TYR A 226 -54.25 -2.33 5.38
CA TYR A 226 -54.96 -2.36 6.66
C TYR A 226 -56.14 -1.40 6.65
N TRP A 227 -55.95 -0.17 6.16
CA TRP A 227 -57.01 0.83 6.05
C TRP A 227 -58.13 0.44 5.07
N ARG A 228 -57.86 -0.44 4.10
CA ARG A 228 -58.83 -0.94 3.12
C ARG A 228 -59.47 -2.28 3.50
N ASP A 229 -59.24 -2.77 4.72
CA ASP A 229 -59.70 -4.07 5.20
C ASP A 229 -59.28 -5.27 4.31
N ALA A 230 -58.21 -5.10 3.51
CA ALA A 230 -57.68 -6.10 2.60
C ALA A 230 -56.40 -6.77 3.13
N LEU A 231 -56.13 -6.64 4.43
CA LEU A 231 -54.87 -7.09 5.02
C LEU A 231 -54.85 -8.63 5.15
N PRO A 232 -53.80 -9.30 4.63
CA PRO A 232 -53.61 -10.72 4.90
C PRO A 232 -53.41 -11.01 6.40
N PRO A 233 -53.46 -12.28 6.82
CA PRO A 233 -53.13 -12.65 8.19
C PRO A 233 -51.79 -12.05 8.62
N LEU A 234 -51.74 -11.50 9.84
CA LEU A 234 -50.57 -10.77 10.36
C LEU A 234 -49.25 -11.54 10.19
N LEU A 235 -49.28 -12.86 10.33
CA LEU A 235 -48.12 -13.73 10.14
C LEU A 235 -47.58 -13.68 8.70
N VAL A 236 -48.46 -13.70 7.70
CA VAL A 236 -48.08 -13.60 6.28
C VAL A 236 -47.45 -12.25 6.01
N VAL A 237 -48.01 -11.17 6.56
CA VAL A 237 -47.48 -9.80 6.44
C VAL A 237 -46.09 -9.70 7.07
N LEU A 238 -45.91 -10.23 8.28
CA LEU A 238 -44.62 -10.22 8.98
C LEU A 238 -43.55 -11.00 8.21
N VAL A 239 -43.87 -12.22 7.77
CA VAL A 239 -42.95 -13.06 6.99
C VAL A 239 -42.61 -12.37 5.68
N ALA A 240 -43.58 -11.79 4.98
CA ALA A 240 -43.35 -11.06 3.74
C ALA A 240 -42.47 -9.82 3.94
N LEU A 241 -42.65 -9.05 5.02
CA LEU A 241 -41.80 -7.89 5.33
C LEU A 241 -40.35 -8.30 5.62
N ILE A 242 -40.15 -9.39 6.37
CA ILE A 242 -38.81 -9.93 6.65
C ILE A 242 -38.16 -10.44 5.37
N LEU A 243 -38.89 -11.22 4.56
CA LEU A 243 -38.40 -11.76 3.30
C LEU A 243 -38.03 -10.65 2.31
N LEU A 244 -38.87 -9.61 2.20
CA LEU A 244 -38.60 -8.45 1.35
C LEU A 244 -37.32 -7.73 1.80
N ARG A 245 -37.21 -7.45 3.09
CA ARG A 245 -36.02 -6.77 3.64
C ARG A 245 -34.76 -7.55 3.31
N GLN A 246 -34.78 -8.87 3.49
CA GLN A 246 -33.66 -9.75 3.18
C GLN A 246 -33.36 -9.78 1.68
N ALA A 247 -34.38 -9.85 0.82
CA ALA A 247 -34.19 -9.78 -0.63
C ALA A 247 -33.52 -8.48 -1.07
N LEU A 248 -33.98 -7.32 -0.54
CA LEU A 248 -33.38 -6.01 -0.83
C LEU A 248 -31.93 -5.92 -0.33
N GLN A 249 -31.63 -6.49 0.85
CA GLN A 249 -30.27 -6.56 1.39
C GLN A 249 -29.34 -7.38 0.49
N GLN A 250 -29.80 -8.52 -0.01
CA GLN A 250 -29.03 -9.37 -0.92
C GLN A 250 -28.80 -8.68 -2.28
N ILE A 251 -29.80 -7.98 -2.82
CA ILE A 251 -29.66 -7.19 -4.05
C ILE A 251 -28.62 -6.06 -3.87
N ALA A 252 -28.68 -5.33 -2.75
CA ALA A 252 -27.72 -4.29 -2.41
C ALA A 252 -26.29 -4.86 -2.27
N PHE A 253 -26.17 -6.00 -1.59
CA PHE A 253 -24.89 -6.70 -1.41
C PHE A 253 -24.28 -7.13 -2.76
N VAL A 254 -25.10 -7.65 -3.67
CA VAL A 254 -24.69 -7.99 -5.04
C VAL A 254 -24.16 -6.76 -5.77
N ALA A 255 -24.89 -5.63 -5.72
CA ALA A 255 -24.47 -4.39 -6.38
C ALA A 255 -23.11 -3.89 -5.88
N LEU A 256 -22.87 -3.94 -4.56
CA LEU A 256 -21.58 -3.57 -3.95
C LEU A 256 -20.44 -4.50 -4.39
N HIS A 257 -20.68 -5.81 -4.44
CA HIS A 257 -19.68 -6.78 -4.88
C HIS A 257 -19.32 -6.63 -6.36
N PHE A 258 -20.30 -6.39 -7.23
CA PHE A 258 -20.05 -6.11 -8.63
C PHE A 258 -19.26 -4.81 -8.83
N ALA A 259 -19.58 -3.74 -8.08
CA ALA A 259 -18.81 -2.49 -8.14
C ALA A 259 -17.35 -2.69 -7.68
N ALA A 260 -17.13 -3.51 -6.65
CA ALA A 260 -15.79 -3.84 -6.18
C ALA A 260 -15.01 -4.72 -7.18
N LEU A 261 -15.68 -5.64 -7.87
CA LEU A 261 -15.09 -6.47 -8.92
C LEU A 261 -14.74 -5.64 -10.17
N ASP A 262 -15.56 -4.65 -10.54
CA ASP A 262 -15.29 -3.75 -11.67
C ASP A 262 -14.02 -2.92 -11.42
N ARG A 263 -13.79 -2.46 -10.18
CA ARG A 263 -12.52 -1.79 -9.80
C ARG A 263 -11.28 -2.68 -9.99
N GLN A 264 -11.44 -4.00 -9.87
CA GLN A 264 -10.35 -4.98 -9.99
C GLN A 264 -10.40 -5.75 -11.32
N ARG A 265 -11.17 -5.27 -12.30
CA ARG A 265 -11.52 -6.01 -13.52
C ARG A 265 -10.31 -6.52 -14.31
N SER A 266 -9.27 -5.71 -14.48
CA SER A 266 -8.06 -6.11 -15.20
C SER A 266 -7.29 -7.23 -14.48
N GLN A 267 -7.23 -7.16 -13.14
CA GLN A 267 -6.57 -8.16 -12.30
C GLN A 267 -7.35 -9.48 -12.27
N VAL A 268 -8.67 -9.43 -12.09
CA VAL A 268 -9.55 -10.61 -12.06
C VAL A 268 -9.54 -11.32 -13.41
N ARG A 269 -9.61 -10.58 -14.53
CA ARG A 269 -9.59 -11.19 -15.87
C ARG A 269 -8.25 -11.84 -16.19
N ALA A 270 -7.14 -11.16 -15.92
CA ALA A 270 -5.82 -11.74 -16.19
C ALA A 270 -5.53 -12.99 -15.35
N LEU A 271 -6.12 -13.05 -14.15
CA LEU A 271 -5.97 -14.17 -13.23
C LEU A 271 -6.80 -15.40 -13.64
N PHE A 272 -8.07 -15.21 -14.02
CA PHE A 272 -8.99 -16.33 -14.29
C PHE A 272 -9.14 -16.71 -15.77
N LEU A 273 -8.76 -15.85 -16.71
CA LEU A 273 -8.79 -16.17 -18.14
C LEU A 273 -7.39 -16.56 -18.63
N PRO A 274 -7.20 -17.75 -19.23
CA PRO A 274 -5.90 -18.19 -19.76
C PRO A 274 -5.30 -17.18 -20.75
N ASP A 275 -6.12 -16.66 -21.67
CA ASP A 275 -5.66 -15.88 -22.83
C ASP A 275 -5.58 -14.36 -22.61
N VAL A 276 -5.83 -13.88 -21.40
CA VAL A 276 -5.78 -12.44 -21.09
C VAL A 276 -4.48 -12.08 -20.39
N GLN A 277 -3.65 -11.29 -21.08
CA GLN A 277 -2.46 -10.68 -20.48
C GLN A 277 -2.85 -9.51 -19.59
N TRP A 278 -2.25 -9.43 -18.40
CA TRP A 278 -2.43 -8.29 -17.53
C TRP A 278 -1.70 -7.08 -18.10
N GLN A 279 -2.46 -6.04 -18.46
CA GLN A 279 -1.89 -4.71 -18.68
C GLN A 279 -2.13 -3.89 -17.42
N ALA A 280 -1.03 -3.42 -16.81
CA ALA A 280 -1.13 -2.47 -15.71
C ALA A 280 -1.94 -1.27 -16.19
N PRO A 281 -3.00 -0.84 -15.48
CA PRO A 281 -3.66 0.41 -15.82
C PRO A 281 -2.61 1.51 -15.83
N ALA A 282 -2.64 2.38 -16.84
CA ALA A 282 -1.79 3.57 -16.87
C ALA A 282 -1.91 4.24 -15.51
N ALA A 283 -0.77 4.40 -14.81
CA ALA A 283 -0.77 4.95 -13.47
C ALA A 283 -1.55 6.27 -13.51
N VAL A 284 -2.63 6.37 -12.73
CA VAL A 284 -3.24 7.67 -12.44
C VAL A 284 -2.09 8.53 -11.95
N ARG A 285 -1.74 9.58 -12.72
CA ARG A 285 -0.58 10.43 -12.41
C ARG A 285 -0.71 10.84 -10.95
N SER A 286 0.33 10.56 -10.16
CA SER A 286 0.35 11.01 -8.78
C SER A 286 0.27 12.54 -8.78
N PRO A 287 -0.37 13.19 -7.80
CA PRO A 287 -0.24 14.63 -7.60
C PRO A 287 1.23 15.11 -7.59
N PHE A 288 2.16 14.24 -7.20
CA PHE A 288 3.61 14.47 -7.30
C PHE A 288 4.11 14.55 -8.76
N ASP A 289 3.62 13.68 -9.64
CA ASP A 289 3.97 13.69 -11.07
C ASP A 289 3.32 14.88 -11.80
N GLU A 290 2.14 15.32 -11.37
CA GLU A 290 1.48 16.52 -11.90
C GLU A 290 2.32 17.80 -11.69
N LEU A 291 3.13 17.86 -10.62
CA LEU A 291 4.05 18.99 -10.38
C LEU A 291 5.19 19.08 -11.38
N LEU A 292 5.46 17.99 -12.12
CA LEU A 292 6.52 17.92 -13.12
C LEU A 292 6.03 18.30 -14.52
N GLU A 293 4.72 18.52 -14.71
CA GLU A 293 4.18 19.00 -15.97
C GLU A 293 4.77 20.37 -16.31
N PRO A 294 5.24 20.62 -17.55
CA PRO A 294 6.05 21.80 -17.88
C PRO A 294 5.43 23.13 -17.40
N ALA A 295 4.13 23.32 -17.59
CA ALA A 295 3.42 24.53 -17.19
C ALA A 295 3.37 24.71 -15.66
N ARG A 296 2.94 23.68 -14.93
CA ARG A 296 2.90 23.71 -13.45
C ARG A 296 4.29 23.84 -12.86
N ARG A 297 5.24 23.11 -13.42
CA ARG A 297 6.65 23.10 -13.03
C ARG A 297 7.24 24.50 -13.08
N GLU A 298 7.12 25.17 -14.22
CA GLU A 298 7.65 26.52 -14.38
C GLU A 298 6.97 27.53 -13.46
N GLN A 299 5.65 27.40 -13.26
CA GLN A 299 4.89 28.26 -12.37
C GLN A 299 5.41 28.19 -10.92
N TRP A 300 5.40 27.01 -10.30
CA TRP A 300 5.80 26.91 -8.89
C TRP A 300 7.30 27.21 -8.71
N MET A 301 8.14 26.90 -9.70
CA MET A 301 9.57 27.24 -9.63
C MET A 301 9.77 28.75 -9.60
N ARG A 302 9.06 29.51 -10.44
CA ARG A 302 9.07 30.97 -10.41
C ARG A 302 8.60 31.51 -9.06
N GLU A 303 7.51 30.97 -8.50
CA GLU A 303 7.02 31.34 -7.18
C GLU A 303 8.08 31.12 -6.08
N VAL A 304 8.80 29.99 -6.11
CA VAL A 304 9.88 29.71 -5.16
C VAL A 304 11.09 30.64 -5.39
N LEU A 305 11.49 30.91 -6.63
CA LEU A 305 12.59 31.83 -6.95
C LEU A 305 12.30 33.25 -6.47
N HIS A 306 11.06 33.70 -6.63
CA HIS A 306 10.65 35.03 -6.17
C HIS A 306 10.59 35.09 -4.64
N SER A 307 9.92 34.13 -4.00
CA SER A 307 9.70 34.15 -2.54
C SER A 307 10.96 33.87 -1.71
N GLN A 308 11.85 32.98 -2.16
CA GLN A 308 13.03 32.56 -1.40
C GLN A 308 14.31 33.31 -1.78
N LEU A 309 14.46 33.71 -3.05
CA LEU A 309 15.68 34.34 -3.56
C LEU A 309 15.49 35.79 -4.00
N GLY A 310 14.25 36.33 -3.97
CA GLY A 310 13.96 37.69 -4.39
C GLY A 310 14.27 37.96 -5.87
N LEU A 311 14.36 36.92 -6.71
CA LEU A 311 14.77 37.06 -8.11
C LEU A 311 13.61 37.63 -8.95
N PRO A 312 13.90 38.54 -9.91
CA PRO A 312 12.89 39.12 -10.78
C PRO A 312 12.33 38.07 -11.75
N LEU A 313 11.01 38.06 -11.93
CA LEU A 313 10.28 37.06 -12.71
C LEU A 313 10.17 37.41 -14.21
N GLU A 314 10.29 38.69 -14.55
CA GLU A 314 10.03 39.16 -15.91
C GLU A 314 11.18 38.83 -16.86
N GLY A 315 10.83 38.21 -18.00
CA GLY A 315 11.76 37.86 -19.07
C GLY A 315 12.69 36.67 -18.79
N MET A 316 12.58 35.99 -17.65
CA MET A 316 13.46 34.88 -17.27
C MET A 316 13.11 33.58 -18.02
N ARG A 317 13.99 33.17 -18.93
CA ARG A 317 14.00 31.87 -19.61
C ARG A 317 14.83 30.87 -18.82
N LEU A 318 14.20 29.75 -18.50
CA LEU A 318 14.79 28.67 -17.71
C LEU A 318 14.99 27.43 -18.57
N GLU A 319 16.21 26.90 -18.56
CA GLU A 319 16.47 25.53 -19.02
C GLU A 319 16.38 24.61 -17.80
N VAL A 320 15.49 23.60 -17.86
CA VAL A 320 15.25 22.68 -16.75
C VAL A 320 15.56 21.23 -17.16
N GLN A 321 16.58 20.65 -16.56
CA GLN A 321 16.91 19.23 -16.70
C GLN A 321 16.40 18.44 -15.48
N THR A 322 15.45 17.53 -15.71
CA THR A 322 14.86 16.72 -14.63
C THR A 322 15.55 15.38 -14.50
N ARG A 323 15.86 14.98 -13.27
CA ARG A 323 16.44 13.67 -12.93
C ARG A 323 15.63 13.01 -11.85
N THR A 324 15.57 11.68 -11.89
CA THR A 324 14.87 10.87 -10.90
C THR A 324 15.89 10.12 -10.03
N LEU A 325 15.74 10.22 -8.71
CA LEU A 325 16.58 9.60 -7.68
C LEU A 325 15.71 8.71 -6.77
N GLY A 326 16.33 7.94 -5.87
CA GLY A 326 15.63 7.23 -4.79
C GLY A 326 14.56 6.22 -5.23
N ALA A 327 14.78 5.56 -6.37
CA ALA A 327 13.85 4.62 -7.04
C ALA A 327 12.55 5.24 -7.59
N GLY A 328 12.51 6.55 -7.84
CA GLY A 328 11.33 7.21 -8.41
C GLY A 328 10.85 8.41 -7.62
N ASN A 329 11.07 8.37 -6.31
CA ASN A 329 10.37 9.17 -5.30
C ASN A 329 11.08 10.48 -4.93
N ILE A 330 12.17 10.81 -5.64
CA ILE A 330 12.89 12.07 -5.50
C ILE A 330 13.15 12.60 -6.91
N LYS A 331 12.83 13.87 -7.16
CA LYS A 331 13.06 14.53 -8.45
C LYS A 331 14.03 15.70 -8.27
N ALA A 332 15.17 15.62 -8.95
CA ALA A 332 16.19 16.67 -8.97
C ALA A 332 16.08 17.47 -10.27
N LEU A 333 15.75 18.75 -10.16
CA LEU A 333 15.52 19.68 -11.26
C LEU A 333 16.69 20.66 -11.32
N PHE A 334 17.58 20.46 -12.27
CA PHE A 334 18.71 21.34 -12.52
C PHE A 334 18.25 22.48 -13.43
N VAL A 335 18.45 23.71 -12.98
CA VAL A 335 17.93 24.91 -13.60
C VAL A 335 19.07 25.82 -13.99
N ARG A 336 19.09 26.23 -15.25
CA ARG A 336 20.01 27.25 -15.77
C ARG A 336 19.19 28.42 -16.31
N ARG A 337 19.67 29.63 -16.07
CA ARG A 337 19.11 30.85 -16.65
C ARG A 337 19.74 31.08 -18.02
N LEU A 338 18.92 31.31 -19.05
CA LEU A 338 19.39 31.55 -20.40
C LEU A 338 19.68 33.03 -20.70
N ASP A 339 19.04 33.97 -19.98
CA ASP A 339 19.19 35.42 -20.24
C ASP A 339 20.24 36.09 -19.35
N GLY A 340 20.97 35.31 -18.54
CA GLY A 340 22.19 35.80 -17.92
C GLY A 340 23.29 35.78 -18.98
N GLY A 341 23.98 36.89 -19.21
CA GLY A 341 25.21 36.88 -19.99
C GLY A 341 26.20 35.84 -19.44
N ALA A 342 27.29 35.59 -20.16
CA ALA A 342 28.33 34.60 -19.82
C ALA A 342 28.93 34.68 -18.39
N ALA A 343 28.51 35.64 -17.57
CA ALA A 343 28.93 35.88 -16.20
C ALA A 343 28.10 35.15 -15.10
N SER A 344 26.96 34.51 -15.41
CA SER A 344 26.22 33.72 -14.40
C SER A 344 26.65 32.24 -14.41
N ASN A 345 27.83 31.96 -13.88
CA ASN A 345 28.37 30.58 -13.75
C ASN A 345 27.61 29.73 -12.70
N HIS A 346 26.50 30.21 -12.16
CA HIS A 346 25.72 29.49 -11.16
C HIS A 346 24.34 29.08 -11.67
N GLY A 347 24.02 27.82 -11.45
CA GLY A 347 22.72 27.22 -11.67
C GLY A 347 22.03 26.94 -10.34
N LEU A 348 20.73 26.67 -10.40
CA LEU A 348 19.93 26.28 -9.25
C LEU A 348 19.54 24.80 -9.36
N LEU A 349 19.38 24.16 -8.22
CA LEU A 349 18.89 22.80 -8.11
C LEU A 349 17.69 22.79 -7.18
N PHE A 350 16.54 22.35 -7.69
CA PHE A 350 15.36 22.06 -6.88
C PHE A 350 15.25 20.57 -6.72
N LYS A 351 15.24 20.09 -5.48
CA LYS A 351 15.09 18.66 -5.19
C LYS A 351 13.76 18.44 -4.47
N LEU A 352 12.81 17.86 -5.20
CA LEU A 352 11.48 17.51 -4.71
C LEU A 352 11.44 16.10 -4.15
N PHE A 353 10.77 15.93 -3.02
CA PHE A 353 10.59 14.65 -2.35
C PHE A 353 9.11 14.29 -2.31
N ASP A 354 8.80 13.07 -2.73
CA ASP A 354 7.48 12.48 -2.50
C ASP A 354 7.25 12.29 -0.99
N HIS A 355 5.99 12.26 -0.54
CA HIS A 355 5.63 12.00 0.86
C HIS A 355 6.23 10.72 1.44
N ALA A 356 6.43 9.69 0.61
CA ALA A 356 7.12 8.47 1.01
C ALA A 356 8.59 8.70 1.43
N ARG A 357 9.16 9.87 1.14
CA ARG A 357 10.54 10.28 1.41
C ARG A 357 10.63 11.53 2.29
N ASP A 358 9.56 11.97 2.95
CA ASP A 358 9.58 13.14 3.84
C ASP A 358 10.62 13.03 4.96
N ALA A 359 10.80 11.84 5.54
CA ALA A 359 11.84 11.61 6.55
C ALA A 359 13.27 11.76 5.99
N ALA A 360 13.49 11.35 4.74
CA ALA A 360 14.79 11.51 4.08
C ALA A 360 15.05 12.97 3.69
N ALA A 361 14.01 13.69 3.28
CA ALA A 361 14.07 15.14 3.06
C ALA A 361 14.47 15.87 4.35
N GLN A 362 13.75 15.60 5.45
CA GLN A 362 14.08 16.22 6.74
C GLN A 362 15.50 15.89 7.19
N GLN A 363 15.94 14.65 7.01
CA GLN A 363 17.28 14.24 7.39
C GLN A 363 18.36 14.96 6.57
N GLU A 364 18.21 15.07 5.25
CA GLU A 364 19.13 15.83 4.39
C GLU A 364 19.15 17.31 4.79
N ALA A 365 17.99 17.91 5.03
CA ALA A 365 17.90 19.29 5.50
C ALA A 365 18.62 19.50 6.84
N ASP A 366 18.47 18.60 7.80
CA ASP A 366 19.16 18.69 9.10
C ASP A 366 20.69 18.68 8.95
N LEU A 367 21.23 17.88 8.02
CA LEU A 367 22.66 17.88 7.71
C LEU A 367 23.12 19.19 7.10
N LEU A 368 22.37 19.70 6.12
CA LEU A 368 22.78 20.88 5.36
C LEU A 368 22.57 22.18 6.17
N ASP A 369 21.50 22.26 6.96
CA ASP A 369 21.24 23.41 7.86
C ASP A 369 22.31 23.54 8.95
N LEU A 370 22.76 22.42 9.54
CA LEU A 370 23.70 22.45 10.67
C LEU A 370 25.16 22.26 10.26
N GLY A 371 25.41 21.63 9.10
CA GLY A 371 26.71 21.09 8.73
C GLY A 371 27.18 21.40 7.31
N ALA A 372 26.52 22.30 6.56
CA ALA A 372 26.95 22.61 5.19
C ALA A 372 28.43 23.07 5.07
N ALA A 373 28.96 23.75 6.09
CA ALA A 373 30.33 24.24 6.08
C ALA A 373 31.35 23.08 6.01
N GLY A 374 32.19 23.07 4.98
CA GLY A 374 33.22 22.04 4.78
C GLY A 374 32.75 20.77 4.07
N LEU A 375 31.45 20.52 3.97
CA LEU A 375 30.92 19.40 3.21
C LEU A 375 31.21 19.55 1.70
N PRO A 376 31.49 18.43 0.99
CA PRO A 376 31.55 18.42 -0.47
C PRO A 376 30.14 18.47 -1.07
N ALA A 377 29.30 19.40 -0.62
CA ALA A 377 27.93 19.59 -1.10
C ALA A 377 27.84 20.76 -2.08
N PHE A 378 26.77 20.80 -2.86
CA PHE A 378 26.34 22.06 -3.49
C PHE A 378 26.00 23.10 -2.41
N GLU A 379 26.05 24.37 -2.76
CA GLU A 379 25.75 25.44 -1.81
C GLU A 379 24.28 25.34 -1.39
N TRP A 380 24.04 25.18 -0.09
CA TRP A 380 22.70 25.07 0.47
C TRP A 380 22.04 26.44 0.53
N LEU A 381 20.87 26.58 -0.11
CA LEU A 381 20.09 27.84 -0.09
C LEU A 381 18.89 27.74 0.86
N GLY A 382 18.42 26.54 1.19
CA GLY A 382 17.35 26.31 2.15
C GLY A 382 16.34 25.25 1.72
N LYS A 383 15.27 25.14 2.49
CA LYS A 383 14.16 24.21 2.26
C LYS A 383 12.82 24.95 2.27
N THR A 384 11.90 24.48 1.43
CA THR A 384 10.52 24.98 1.32
C THR A 384 9.55 23.83 1.08
N ARG A 385 8.26 24.11 0.94
CA ARG A 385 7.24 23.16 0.49
C ARG A 385 6.57 23.65 -0.78
N VAL A 386 6.35 22.74 -1.72
CA VAL A 386 5.64 22.98 -2.97
C VAL A 386 4.43 22.05 -3.00
N SER A 387 3.22 22.61 -2.93
CA SER A 387 1.96 21.84 -2.89
C SER A 387 1.97 20.71 -1.85
N GLY A 388 2.58 20.97 -0.68
CA GLY A 388 2.70 20.02 0.43
C GLY A 388 3.95 19.13 0.40
N PHE A 389 4.64 19.00 -0.73
CA PHE A 389 5.86 18.20 -0.87
C PHE A 389 7.11 18.96 -0.41
N ALA A 390 8.05 18.27 0.22
CA ALA A 390 9.32 18.89 0.61
C ALA A 390 10.16 19.23 -0.63
N CYS A 391 10.71 20.45 -0.65
CA CYS A 391 11.53 20.96 -1.74
C CYS A 391 12.82 21.57 -1.16
N HIS A 392 13.96 21.09 -1.61
CA HIS A 392 15.27 21.62 -1.24
C HIS A 392 15.85 22.46 -2.35
N LEU A 393 16.51 23.55 -1.99
CA LEU A 393 17.10 24.50 -2.92
C LEU A 393 18.61 24.56 -2.72
N MET A 394 19.37 24.35 -3.80
CA MET A 394 20.83 24.42 -3.78
C MET A 394 21.34 25.22 -4.98
N ARG A 395 22.52 25.83 -4.85
CA ARG A 395 23.28 26.46 -5.94
C ARG A 395 24.46 25.59 -6.34
N TRP A 396 24.64 25.42 -7.65
CA TRP A 396 25.73 24.64 -8.23
C TRP A 396 26.42 25.43 -9.34
N ASN A 397 27.67 25.09 -9.67
CA ASN A 397 28.40 25.75 -10.75
C ASN A 397 28.00 25.11 -12.10
N THR A 398 27.53 25.90 -13.06
CA THR A 398 27.06 25.39 -14.36
C THR A 398 28.17 24.81 -15.24
N GLN A 399 29.43 25.10 -14.89
CA GLN A 399 30.63 24.53 -15.51
C GLN A 399 31.00 23.17 -14.89
N SER A 400 30.47 22.83 -13.70
CA SER A 400 30.71 21.51 -13.11
C SER A 400 30.14 20.44 -14.02
N ARG A 401 30.95 19.43 -14.32
CA ARG A 401 30.54 18.31 -15.16
C ARG A 401 30.29 17.07 -14.32
N ARG A 402 29.32 16.27 -14.76
CA ARG A 402 29.11 14.95 -14.15
C ARG A 402 30.36 14.10 -14.33
N THR A 403 30.71 13.35 -13.30
CA THR A 403 31.84 12.44 -13.35
C THR A 403 31.63 11.36 -14.42
N SER A 404 32.62 11.15 -15.27
CA SER A 404 32.63 10.06 -16.25
C SER A 404 32.82 8.70 -15.57
N ALA A 405 32.58 7.60 -16.30
CA ALA A 405 32.82 6.26 -15.78
C ALA A 405 34.29 6.04 -15.37
N ALA A 406 35.24 6.62 -16.12
CA ALA A 406 36.67 6.53 -15.84
C ALA A 406 37.07 7.29 -14.56
N GLU A 407 36.45 8.44 -14.31
CA GLU A 407 36.75 9.29 -13.14
C GLU A 407 35.99 8.86 -11.88
N TYR A 408 34.99 7.99 -11.99
CA TYR A 408 34.09 7.65 -10.89
C TYR A 408 34.82 7.05 -9.68
N ALA A 409 35.74 6.11 -9.91
CA ALA A 409 36.51 5.49 -8.83
C ALA A 409 37.37 6.52 -8.08
N GLN A 410 38.02 7.43 -8.82
CA GLN A 410 38.80 8.53 -8.26
C GLN A 410 37.89 9.48 -7.46
N GLY A 411 36.75 9.88 -8.03
CA GLY A 411 35.80 10.78 -7.38
C GLY A 411 35.25 10.20 -6.08
N VAL A 412 34.87 8.92 -6.07
CA VAL A 412 34.39 8.24 -4.85
C VAL A 412 35.49 8.17 -3.79
N SER A 413 36.73 7.85 -4.17
CA SER A 413 37.86 7.81 -3.24
C SER A 413 38.12 9.20 -2.63
N ALA A 414 38.21 10.25 -3.46
CA ALA A 414 38.41 11.61 -3.02
C ALA A 414 37.29 12.10 -2.08
N LEU A 415 36.03 11.79 -2.39
CA LEU A 415 34.89 12.13 -1.55
C LEU A 415 34.93 11.41 -0.22
N ARG A 416 35.25 10.11 -0.18
CA ARG A 416 35.38 9.36 1.08
C ARG A 416 36.48 9.93 1.97
N THR A 417 37.62 10.29 1.39
CA THR A 417 38.71 10.93 2.14
C THR A 417 38.27 12.28 2.72
N ARG A 418 37.60 13.11 1.92
CA ARG A 418 37.08 14.40 2.38
C ARG A 418 35.99 14.25 3.45
N LEU A 419 35.14 13.24 3.33
CA LEU A 419 34.12 12.90 4.33
C LEU A 419 34.72 12.39 5.65
N MET A 420 35.83 11.65 5.59
CA MET A 420 36.59 11.25 6.78
C MET A 420 37.22 12.46 7.48
N ALA A 421 37.73 13.43 6.71
CA ALA A 421 38.30 14.66 7.23
C ALA A 421 37.25 15.63 7.81
N TYR A 422 35.99 15.52 7.38
CA TYR A 422 34.90 16.34 7.91
C TYR A 422 34.57 15.97 9.36
N GLU A 423 34.55 16.97 10.24
CA GLU A 423 34.14 16.83 11.63
C GLU A 423 32.67 17.27 11.79
N PRO A 424 31.73 16.34 12.08
CA PRO A 424 30.34 16.70 12.21
C PRO A 424 30.11 17.55 13.46
N PRO A 425 29.34 18.67 13.37
CA PRO A 425 29.04 19.51 14.51
C PRO A 425 28.40 18.73 15.68
N PRO A 426 28.76 18.99 16.95
CA PRO A 426 28.22 18.25 18.09
C PRO A 426 26.68 18.24 18.16
N VAL A 427 26.05 19.35 17.78
CA VAL A 427 24.58 19.48 17.72
C VAL A 427 23.97 18.52 16.69
N LEU A 428 24.62 18.32 15.53
CA LEU A 428 24.20 17.38 14.52
C LEU A 428 24.34 15.93 15.01
N VAL A 429 25.46 15.61 15.68
CA VAL A 429 25.73 14.29 16.26
C VAL A 429 24.67 13.93 17.30
N GLU A 430 24.35 14.84 18.21
CA GLU A 430 23.34 14.64 19.24
C GLU A 430 21.94 14.45 18.64
N ARG A 431 21.55 15.26 17.66
CA ARG A 431 20.27 15.10 16.95
C ARG A 431 20.19 13.75 16.22
N TYR A 432 21.28 13.32 15.59
CA TYR A 432 21.34 12.04 14.89
C TYR A 432 21.15 10.87 15.87
N ARG A 433 21.88 10.85 17.00
CA ARG A 433 21.78 9.77 18.00
C ARG A 433 20.37 9.61 18.60
N ARG A 434 19.60 10.69 18.71
CA ARG A 434 18.20 10.63 19.19
C ARG A 434 17.24 9.97 18.21
N SER A 435 17.58 9.94 16.92
CA SER A 435 16.67 9.50 15.85
C SER A 435 17.15 8.23 15.13
N ARG A 436 18.44 7.92 15.20
CA ARG A 436 19.08 6.83 14.46
C ARG A 436 20.11 6.12 15.32
N THR A 437 20.15 4.81 15.17
CA THR A 437 21.13 3.95 15.84
C THR A 437 22.46 3.91 15.07
N LEU A 438 23.57 4.08 15.78
CA LEU A 438 24.93 3.97 15.23
C LEU A 438 25.35 2.50 15.09
N LEU A 439 26.39 2.21 14.28
CA LEU A 439 26.92 0.84 14.14
C LEU A 439 27.14 0.12 15.49
N PRO A 440 27.80 0.70 16.51
CA PRO A 440 28.06 0.00 17.77
C PRO A 440 26.78 -0.40 18.52
N GLU A 441 25.67 0.31 18.31
CA GLU A 441 24.36 -0.01 18.89
C GLU A 441 23.63 -1.09 18.09
N ARG A 442 23.93 -1.22 16.79
CA ARG A 442 23.35 -2.27 15.93
C ARG A 442 24.07 -3.62 16.08
N LEU A 443 25.38 -3.61 16.33
CA LEU A 443 26.19 -4.84 16.44
C LEU A 443 25.70 -5.83 17.52
N PRO A 444 25.22 -5.43 18.71
CA PRO A 444 24.67 -6.36 19.71
C PRO A 444 23.45 -7.16 19.22
N HIS A 445 22.75 -6.68 18.19
CA HIS A 445 21.54 -7.32 17.66
C HIS A 445 21.81 -8.33 16.52
N ILE A 446 23.08 -8.64 16.24
CA ILE A 446 23.44 -9.68 15.26
C ILE A 446 22.95 -11.05 15.75
N ARG A 447 22.25 -11.76 14.87
CA ARG A 447 21.72 -13.11 15.14
C ARG A 447 22.76 -14.14 14.73
N PHE A 448 23.63 -14.50 15.67
CA PHE A 448 24.66 -15.52 15.45
C PHE A 448 24.08 -16.89 15.10
N ASP A 449 22.90 -17.24 15.62
CA ASP A 449 22.22 -18.50 15.29
C ASP A 449 21.89 -18.59 13.80
N ALA A 450 21.36 -17.51 13.20
CA ALA A 450 21.06 -17.46 11.77
C ALA A 450 22.33 -17.55 10.90
N LEU A 451 23.46 -16.99 11.37
CA LEU A 451 24.75 -17.13 10.70
C LEU A 451 25.27 -18.58 10.77
N ARG A 452 25.09 -19.24 11.92
CA ARG A 452 25.50 -20.64 12.14
C ARG A 452 24.67 -21.59 11.28
N GLU A 453 23.36 -21.35 11.16
CA GLU A 453 22.47 -22.09 10.25
C GLU A 453 22.87 -21.94 8.79
N ALA A 454 23.35 -20.76 8.39
CA ALA A 454 23.85 -20.49 7.06
C ALA A 454 25.33 -20.89 6.84
N ALA A 455 25.97 -21.54 7.82
CA ALA A 455 27.36 -21.96 7.67
C ALA A 455 27.47 -23.11 6.67
N ALA A 456 28.38 -22.98 5.70
CA ALA A 456 28.55 -23.99 4.65
C ALA A 456 29.20 -25.28 5.15
N HIS A 457 29.99 -25.21 6.23
CA HIS A 457 30.75 -26.34 6.77
C HIS A 457 31.13 -26.10 8.24
N LYS A 458 31.52 -27.17 8.94
CA LYS A 458 31.81 -27.14 10.38
C LYS A 458 32.88 -26.10 10.76
N VAL A 459 33.95 -25.98 9.99
CA VAL A 459 35.02 -24.99 10.26
C VAL A 459 34.49 -23.55 10.24
N GLN A 460 33.57 -23.24 9.32
CA GLN A 460 32.92 -21.92 9.28
C GLN A 460 31.99 -21.70 10.48
N ALA A 461 31.27 -22.74 10.91
CA ALA A 461 30.45 -22.69 12.12
C ALA A 461 31.30 -22.46 13.38
N ASP A 462 32.43 -23.16 13.52
CA ASP A 462 33.37 -22.99 14.64
C ASP A 462 33.99 -21.58 14.66
N ALA A 463 34.28 -21.02 13.48
CA ALA A 463 34.75 -19.64 13.35
C ALA A 463 33.66 -18.62 13.75
N ILE A 464 32.39 -18.87 13.44
CA ILE A 464 31.27 -18.04 13.87
C ILE A 464 31.13 -18.04 15.39
N GLU A 465 31.27 -19.20 16.04
CA GLU A 465 31.27 -19.30 17.51
C GLU A 465 32.47 -18.55 18.12
N SER A 466 33.65 -18.67 17.52
CA SER A 466 34.83 -17.90 17.95
C SER A 466 34.61 -16.40 17.85
N LEU A 467 33.98 -15.94 16.76
CA LEU A 467 33.58 -14.53 16.60
C LEU A 467 32.53 -14.12 17.63
N ARG A 468 31.55 -14.97 17.94
CA ARG A 468 30.53 -14.71 18.96
C ARG A 468 31.15 -14.47 20.33
N LEU A 469 32.16 -15.27 20.71
CA LEU A 469 32.90 -15.10 21.96
C LEU A 469 33.71 -13.80 21.98
N ALA A 470 34.35 -13.43 20.87
CA ALA A 470 35.11 -12.18 20.75
C ALA A 470 34.23 -10.93 20.54
N TRP A 471 32.95 -11.10 20.19
CA TRP A 471 32.04 -10.02 19.78
C TRP A 471 31.97 -8.81 20.72
N PRO A 472 31.89 -8.98 22.06
CA PRO A 472 31.87 -7.83 22.97
C PRO A 472 33.07 -6.90 22.81
N SER A 473 34.25 -7.45 22.51
CA SER A 473 35.48 -6.65 22.31
C SER A 473 35.41 -5.81 21.02
N PHE A 474 34.82 -6.36 19.94
CA PHE A 474 34.57 -5.63 18.70
C PHE A 474 33.58 -4.47 18.92
N VAL A 475 32.50 -4.71 19.67
CA VAL A 475 31.51 -3.66 20.01
C VAL A 475 32.18 -2.54 20.79
N GLN A 476 32.95 -2.88 21.83
CA GLN A 476 33.66 -1.89 22.65
C GLN A 476 34.67 -1.08 21.83
N ALA A 477 35.42 -1.73 20.94
CA ALA A 477 36.34 -1.04 20.04
C ALA A 477 35.60 -0.02 19.14
N MET A 478 34.42 -0.36 18.61
CA MET A 478 33.64 0.54 17.78
C MET A 478 32.99 1.70 18.56
N GLN A 479 32.67 1.51 19.84
CA GLN A 479 32.18 2.58 20.71
C GLN A 479 33.25 3.65 20.98
N ALA A 480 34.53 3.26 21.04
CA ALA A 480 35.63 4.18 21.29
C ALA A 480 36.07 4.97 20.04
N MET A 481 35.61 4.56 18.85
CA MET A 481 36.01 5.17 17.59
C MET A 481 35.32 6.53 17.38
N PRO A 482 36.03 7.55 16.88
CA PRO A 482 35.41 8.81 16.51
C PRO A 482 34.42 8.61 15.37
N LEU A 483 33.40 9.45 15.29
CA LEU A 483 32.42 9.39 14.22
C LEU A 483 32.93 10.09 12.95
N GLN A 484 32.46 9.61 11.81
CA GLN A 484 32.59 10.22 10.51
C GLN A 484 31.24 10.25 9.80
N LEU A 485 31.08 11.20 8.88
CA LEU A 485 29.97 11.20 7.96
C LEU A 485 30.24 10.21 6.82
N ILE A 486 29.28 9.36 6.49
CA ILE A 486 29.38 8.47 5.35
C ILE A 486 28.19 8.67 4.40
N GLN A 487 28.44 8.41 3.11
CA GLN A 487 27.39 8.28 2.12
C GLN A 487 27.35 6.84 1.60
N PRO A 488 26.42 5.98 2.08
CA PRO A 488 26.42 4.54 1.77
C PRO A 488 26.27 4.24 0.27
N HIS A 489 25.57 5.11 -0.46
CA HIS A 489 25.33 4.98 -1.89
C HIS A 489 25.81 6.23 -2.62
N LEU A 490 27.03 6.20 -3.14
CA LEU A 490 27.57 7.25 -4.01
C LEU A 490 27.35 6.84 -5.46
N SER A 491 26.25 7.25 -6.09
CA SER A 491 26.04 6.95 -7.52
C SER A 491 26.82 7.92 -8.42
N SER A 492 27.26 7.47 -9.61
CA SER A 492 27.91 8.35 -10.60
C SER A 492 27.01 9.49 -11.08
N ASN A 493 25.69 9.37 -10.90
CA ASN A 493 24.72 10.42 -11.20
C ASN A 493 24.69 11.52 -10.14
N ALA A 494 25.14 11.23 -8.92
CA ALA A 494 25.14 12.14 -7.78
C ALA A 494 26.38 13.03 -7.71
N ILE A 495 27.49 12.61 -8.35
CA ILE A 495 28.81 13.22 -8.24
C ILE A 495 29.10 14.15 -9.42
N PHE A 496 29.58 15.35 -9.09
CA PHE A 496 30.04 16.36 -10.03
C PHE A 496 31.51 16.68 -9.77
N ARG A 497 32.25 16.89 -10.85
CA ARG A 497 33.62 17.40 -10.85
C ARG A 497 33.58 18.89 -11.17
N GLU A 498 34.16 19.68 -10.28
CA GLU A 498 34.35 21.13 -10.44
C GLU A 498 35.55 21.45 -11.33
N GLU A 499 35.67 22.70 -11.76
CA GLU A 499 36.80 23.17 -12.59
C GLU A 499 38.15 23.07 -11.86
N ASP A 500 38.13 23.27 -10.54
CA ASP A 500 39.30 23.10 -9.65
C ASP A 500 39.72 21.63 -9.47
N GLY A 501 38.99 20.69 -10.09
CA GLY A 501 39.23 19.26 -10.01
C GLY A 501 38.63 18.60 -8.76
N SER A 502 38.03 19.36 -7.85
CA SER A 502 37.34 18.83 -6.68
C SER A 502 36.03 18.14 -7.05
N PHE A 503 35.51 17.31 -6.14
CA PHE A 503 34.26 16.59 -6.32
C PHE A 503 33.19 17.08 -5.33
N ARG A 504 31.96 17.20 -5.80
CA ARG A 504 30.77 17.56 -5.02
C ARG A 504 29.62 16.58 -5.21
N ILE A 505 28.76 16.48 -4.20
CA ILE A 505 27.59 15.63 -4.15
C ILE A 505 26.34 16.50 -3.93
N HIS A 506 25.29 16.24 -4.68
CA HIS A 506 23.99 16.90 -4.49
C HIS A 506 22.95 16.02 -3.81
N ASP A 507 23.17 14.70 -3.77
CA ASP A 507 22.29 13.76 -3.13
C ASP A 507 22.83 13.34 -1.76
N TRP A 508 22.25 13.86 -0.70
CA TRP A 508 22.59 13.57 0.69
C TRP A 508 21.50 12.78 1.40
N ALA A 509 20.38 12.42 0.76
CA ALA A 509 19.18 11.85 1.40
C ALA A 509 19.44 10.62 2.30
N ASP A 510 20.47 9.82 2.00
CA ASP A 510 20.80 8.57 2.69
C ASP A 510 22.06 8.65 3.59
N TRP A 511 22.53 9.85 3.93
CA TRP A 511 23.72 10.05 4.75
C TRP A 511 23.63 9.35 6.12
N ARG A 512 24.78 8.98 6.71
CA ARG A 512 24.84 8.39 8.06
C ARG A 512 26.05 8.86 8.85
N LEU A 513 25.94 8.84 10.18
CA LEU A 513 27.11 8.88 11.06
C LEU A 513 27.47 7.46 11.44
N GLU A 514 28.74 7.13 11.29
CA GLU A 514 29.28 5.82 11.66
C GLU A 514 30.70 5.97 12.21
N PRO A 515 31.22 4.96 12.93
CA PRO A 515 32.62 4.91 13.33
C PRO A 515 33.58 5.15 12.16
N LEU A 516 34.68 5.85 12.44
CA LEU A 516 35.70 6.17 11.44
C LEU A 516 36.23 4.90 10.76
N GLY A 517 36.22 4.90 9.42
CA GLY A 517 36.54 3.73 8.58
C GLY A 517 35.32 2.94 8.08
N ALA A 518 34.15 3.08 8.70
CA ALA A 518 32.91 2.50 8.17
C ALA A 518 32.61 2.98 6.72
N GLY A 519 32.04 2.10 5.89
CA GLY A 519 31.66 2.44 4.50
C GLY A 519 32.81 2.47 3.48
N TRP A 520 34.05 2.20 3.90
CA TRP A 520 35.20 2.04 3.01
C TRP A 520 35.18 0.68 2.28
N PRO A 521 35.68 0.62 1.04
CA PRO A 521 35.61 -0.59 0.22
C PRO A 521 36.59 -1.65 0.76
N LEU A 522 36.13 -2.89 0.83
CA LEU A 522 36.97 -4.04 1.21
C LEU A 522 37.82 -4.50 0.03
N SER A 523 38.89 -3.76 -0.27
CA SER A 523 39.86 -4.07 -1.34
C SER A 523 41.20 -4.57 -0.77
N GLN A 524 42.05 -5.12 -1.64
CA GLN A 524 43.43 -5.47 -1.25
C GLN A 524 44.28 -4.25 -0.86
N HIS A 525 43.91 -3.05 -1.34
CA HIS A 525 44.60 -1.79 -1.07
C HIS A 525 44.01 -1.03 0.12
N MET A 526 42.94 -1.53 0.75
CA MET A 526 42.19 -0.84 1.80
C MET A 526 43.06 -0.29 2.93
N ALA A 527 44.08 -1.04 3.38
CA ALA A 527 44.98 -0.57 4.43
C ALA A 527 45.75 0.70 3.99
N ARG A 528 46.35 0.68 2.79
CA ARG A 528 47.07 1.83 2.22
C ARG A 528 46.14 3.00 1.94
N ASP A 529 44.95 2.73 1.41
CA ASP A 529 43.95 3.76 1.12
C ASP A 529 43.48 4.46 2.41
N LEU A 530 43.25 3.69 3.47
CA LEU A 530 42.88 4.21 4.79
C LEU A 530 44.03 4.96 5.47
N GLU A 531 45.27 4.48 5.36
CA GLU A 531 46.45 5.20 5.88
C GLU A 531 46.57 6.57 5.23
N HIS A 532 46.45 6.64 3.91
CA HIS A 532 46.49 7.90 3.17
C HIS A 532 45.33 8.84 3.58
N ALA A 533 44.11 8.30 3.68
CA ALA A 533 42.94 9.08 4.06
C ALA A 533 43.00 9.58 5.51
N LEU A 534 43.50 8.75 6.43
CA LEU A 534 43.71 9.11 7.83
C LEU A 534 44.78 10.20 7.97
N ALA A 535 45.87 10.13 7.20
CA ALA A 535 46.89 11.16 7.19
C ALA A 535 46.29 12.51 6.75
N GLN A 536 45.49 12.53 5.68
CA GLN A 536 44.79 13.74 5.24
C GLN A 536 43.77 14.24 6.28
N ALA A 537 43.00 13.34 6.89
CA ALA A 537 42.02 13.71 7.92
C ALA A 537 42.69 14.30 9.16
N SER A 538 43.80 13.71 9.60
CA SER A 538 44.56 14.19 10.79
C SER A 538 45.16 15.58 10.62
N ALA A 539 45.36 16.02 9.37
CA ALA A 539 45.85 17.37 9.07
C ALA A 539 44.75 18.45 9.23
N VAL A 540 43.47 18.05 9.22
CA VAL A 540 42.32 18.98 9.21
C VAL A 540 41.47 18.87 10.48
N ARG A 541 41.38 17.69 11.09
CA ARG A 541 40.64 17.46 12.34
C ARG A 541 41.49 16.71 13.36
N ALA A 542 41.27 17.03 14.64
CA ALA A 542 41.91 16.30 15.74
C ALA A 542 41.37 14.86 15.78
N LEU A 543 42.24 13.88 15.55
CA LEU A 543 41.92 12.48 15.76
C LEU A 543 42.44 12.04 17.13
N PRO A 544 41.69 11.23 17.89
CA PRO A 544 42.18 10.66 19.14
C PRO A 544 43.51 9.92 18.92
N ALA A 545 44.44 10.08 19.86
CA ALA A 545 45.72 9.39 19.81
C ALA A 545 45.49 7.88 19.72
N GLY A 546 46.04 7.25 18.68
CA GLY A 546 45.98 5.81 18.49
C GLY A 546 44.95 5.29 17.48
N VAL A 547 44.17 6.15 16.79
CA VAL A 547 43.35 5.70 15.65
C VAL A 547 44.27 5.26 14.50
N THR A 548 44.32 3.95 14.26
CA THR A 548 45.16 3.36 13.20
C THR A 548 44.33 2.92 11.99
N ALA A 549 44.99 2.79 10.83
CA ALA A 549 44.35 2.22 9.64
C ALA A 549 43.82 0.79 9.87
N ARG A 550 44.41 0.02 10.80
CA ARG A 550 43.91 -1.29 11.21
C ARG A 550 42.53 -1.18 11.88
N GLN A 551 42.36 -0.24 12.82
CA GLN A 551 41.08 -0.01 13.51
C GLN A 551 40.02 0.55 12.54
N ALA A 552 40.38 1.49 11.68
CA ALA A 552 39.48 1.97 10.63
C ALA A 552 39.08 0.84 9.66
N GLY A 553 40.02 -0.03 9.30
CA GLY A 553 39.77 -1.20 8.48
C GLY A 553 38.87 -2.24 9.17
N LEU A 554 38.94 -2.34 10.50
CA LEU A 554 38.00 -3.15 11.27
C LEU A 554 36.58 -2.55 11.21
N ALA A 555 36.44 -1.23 11.40
CA ALA A 555 35.15 -0.55 11.25
C ALA A 555 34.53 -0.75 9.85
N ALA A 556 35.35 -0.69 8.79
CA ALA A 556 34.92 -0.98 7.42
C ALA A 556 34.35 -2.40 7.29
N ARG A 557 35.05 -3.41 7.82
CA ARG A 557 34.62 -4.82 7.78
C ARG A 557 33.36 -5.07 8.60
N LEU A 558 33.28 -4.52 9.82
CA LEU A 558 32.10 -4.66 10.68
C LEU A 558 30.88 -3.98 10.08
N HIS A 559 31.04 -2.81 9.45
CA HIS A 559 29.96 -2.13 8.74
C HIS A 559 29.43 -2.98 7.57
N GLU A 560 30.33 -3.55 6.77
CA GLU A 560 29.94 -4.42 5.65
C GLU A 560 29.30 -5.73 6.13
N PHE A 561 29.82 -6.32 7.21
CA PHE A 561 29.25 -7.51 7.85
C PHE A 561 27.83 -7.25 8.33
N GLU A 562 27.61 -6.17 9.08
CA GLU A 562 26.28 -5.75 9.57
C GLU A 562 25.33 -5.47 8.39
N ARG A 563 25.81 -4.78 7.35
CA ARG A 563 25.00 -4.52 6.13
C ARG A 563 24.52 -5.79 5.45
N ARG A 564 25.36 -6.82 5.36
CA ARG A 564 24.98 -8.12 4.76
C ARG A 564 23.99 -8.87 5.64
N HIS A 565 24.22 -8.88 6.96
CA HIS A 565 23.30 -9.46 7.92
C HIS A 565 21.93 -8.77 7.88
N ALA A 566 21.88 -7.44 7.86
CA ALA A 566 20.63 -6.65 7.79
C ALA A 566 19.85 -6.87 6.48
N ARG A 567 20.50 -7.35 5.42
CA ARG A 567 19.87 -7.73 4.14
C ARG A 567 19.54 -9.22 4.05
N GLU A 568 19.60 -9.94 5.18
CA GLU A 568 19.40 -11.39 5.28
C GLU A 568 20.37 -12.23 4.42
N ASN A 569 21.47 -11.64 3.99
CA ASN A 569 22.53 -12.34 3.28
C ASN A 569 23.49 -12.98 4.29
N TYR A 570 22.98 -13.97 5.04
CA TYR A 570 23.72 -14.64 6.12
C TYR A 570 24.94 -15.39 5.59
N GLN A 571 24.84 -16.04 4.43
CA GLN A 571 25.99 -16.68 3.78
C GLN A 571 27.10 -15.67 3.47
N GLY A 572 26.74 -14.51 2.91
CA GLY A 572 27.68 -13.45 2.59
C GLY A 572 28.35 -12.85 3.84
N ALA A 573 27.64 -12.78 4.96
CA ALA A 573 28.20 -12.35 6.25
C ALA A 573 29.10 -13.44 6.87
N ALA A 574 28.69 -14.71 6.83
CA ALA A 574 29.48 -15.85 7.31
C ALA A 574 30.82 -15.96 6.58
N ASN A 575 30.87 -15.66 5.28
CA ASN A 575 32.11 -15.64 4.50
C ASN A 575 33.11 -14.55 4.93
N MET A 576 32.67 -13.54 5.69
CA MET A 576 33.54 -12.47 6.19
C MET A 576 34.17 -12.76 7.55
N VAL A 577 33.67 -13.76 8.28
CA VAL A 577 34.06 -14.06 9.66
C VAL A 577 35.56 -14.31 9.80
N ALA A 578 36.14 -15.11 8.90
CA ALA A 578 37.58 -15.39 8.90
C ALA A 578 38.44 -14.12 8.71
N GLY A 579 37.92 -13.11 8.02
CA GLY A 579 38.59 -11.83 7.82
C GLY A 579 38.40 -10.83 8.97
N LEU A 580 37.45 -11.08 9.87
CA LEU A 580 37.24 -10.29 11.10
C LEU A 580 38.11 -10.78 12.26
N LEU A 581 38.42 -12.08 12.29
CA LEU A 581 39.25 -12.71 13.33
C LEU A 581 40.77 -12.55 13.10
N ARG A 582 41.20 -11.99 11.97
CA ARG A 582 42.60 -11.64 11.65
C ARG A 582 42.86 -10.16 11.96
#